data_AF-A0A951TDD4-F1
#
_entry.id   AF-A0A951TDD4-F1
#
_cell.length_a   1.000
_cell.length_b   1.000
_cell.length_c   1.000
_cell.angle_alpha   90.00
_cell.angle_beta   90.00
_cell.angle_gamma   90.00
#
_symmetry.space_group_name_H-M   'P 1'
#
loop_
_entity.id
_entity.type
_entity.pdbx_description
1 polymer ?
#
loop_
_entity_poly.entity_id
_entity_poly.type
_entity_poly.pdbx_seq_one_letter_code
_entity_poly.pdbx_strand_id
1 'polypeptide(L)'
;MKLIFSIFLLLTLLIVSGCGNSKKIEKNNIEETSIEHPIINSLDFYASPNDKSWNLSIQFNDHIIFTDSKKAIHFIGDTKTKIDNQGNIQISAKDKTYYIEVNIKKEECNKIGVITEIKFEKIAEKETNNYVGCGIYRGSPQLHDIWVLYGINDKILTPDLFPDELPHFEIDLTERKISGFAGCNQVNGNLTFGYQLMNIQSLVSTRMYCGEASQIEEDILEILRSPLTYKLEETHLYLTSEKGKLLLKKID
;
A
#
# COMPACT_ATOMS: atom_id res chain seq x y z
N MET A 1 -81.85 22.63 -15.27
CA MET A 1 -82.35 21.51 -16.10
C MET A 1 -81.73 20.23 -15.54
N LYS A 2 -82.59 19.41 -14.90
CA LYS A 2 -82.46 17.99 -14.46
C LYS A 2 -81.21 17.56 -13.65
N LEU A 3 -81.30 17.29 -12.35
CA LEU A 3 -81.85 16.08 -11.66
C LEU A 3 -80.98 14.83 -11.96
N ILE A 4 -80.31 14.12 -11.03
CA ILE A 4 -80.78 13.25 -9.92
C ILE A 4 -79.49 12.63 -9.27
N PHE A 5 -79.21 12.65 -7.96
CA PHE A 5 -79.77 11.92 -6.78
C PHE A 5 -79.03 10.62 -6.41
N SER A 6 -78.72 10.49 -5.10
CA SER A 6 -78.47 9.29 -4.24
C SER A 6 -77.15 9.41 -3.46
N ILE A 7 -77.13 9.82 -2.18
CA ILE A 7 -77.63 9.13 -0.96
C ILE A 7 -77.05 7.71 -0.84
N PHE A 8 -76.05 7.53 0.03
CA PHE A 8 -76.23 6.62 1.16
C PHE A 8 -75.32 6.95 2.34
N LEU A 9 -75.91 6.73 3.51
CA LEU A 9 -75.58 7.17 4.85
C LEU A 9 -75.16 5.92 5.66
N LEU A 10 -74.26 6.12 6.62
CA LEU A 10 -74.03 5.30 7.83
C LEU A 10 -73.63 3.82 7.67
N LEU A 11 -72.45 3.48 8.19
CA LEU A 11 -72.41 2.60 9.37
C LEU A 11 -71.19 2.94 10.24
N THR A 12 -71.47 3.59 11.37
CA THR A 12 -70.61 3.66 12.55
C THR A 12 -70.67 2.33 13.29
N LEU A 13 -69.51 1.77 13.68
CA LEU A 13 -69.41 0.87 14.83
C LEU A 13 -68.13 1.17 15.65
N LEU A 14 -68.35 1.81 16.81
CA LEU A 14 -67.78 1.58 18.15
C LEU A 14 -66.27 1.23 18.21
N ILE A 15 -65.35 2.14 18.62
CA ILE A 15 -64.89 2.46 20.00
C ILE A 15 -64.62 1.15 20.79
N VAL A 16 -63.43 0.86 21.35
CA VAL A 16 -62.80 1.54 22.50
C VAL A 16 -61.29 1.24 22.66
N SER A 17 -60.56 2.29 23.07
CA SER A 17 -59.44 2.38 24.04
C SER A 17 -58.11 1.64 23.82
N GLY A 18 -57.06 2.46 23.69
CA GLY A 18 -55.68 2.12 24.04
C GLY A 18 -54.75 3.32 23.88
N CYS A 19 -54.81 4.30 24.80
CA CYS A 19 -53.84 5.39 24.88
C CYS A 19 -52.48 4.87 25.39
N GLY A 20 -51.40 5.20 24.69
CA GLY A 20 -50.03 5.03 25.16
C GLY A 20 -49.11 5.96 24.38
N ASN A 21 -48.91 7.15 24.92
CA ASN A 21 -48.10 8.23 24.36
C ASN A 21 -46.63 7.80 24.27
N SER A 22 -46.17 7.33 23.11
CA SER A 22 -44.74 7.05 22.88
C SER A 22 -44.08 8.31 22.36
N LYS A 23 -43.25 8.91 23.23
CA LYS A 23 -42.27 9.93 22.87
C LYS A 23 -41.52 9.46 21.63
N LYS A 24 -41.53 10.26 20.56
CA LYS A 24 -40.54 10.18 19.48
C LYS A 24 -39.17 10.37 20.14
N ILE A 25 -38.46 9.26 20.35
CA ILE A 25 -37.04 9.28 20.63
C ILE A 25 -36.39 9.42 19.24
N GLU A 26 -35.89 10.62 18.96
CA GLU A 26 -34.87 10.81 17.92
C GLU A 26 -33.71 9.87 18.24
N LYS A 27 -33.59 8.81 17.45
CA LYS A 27 -32.33 8.07 17.35
C LYS A 27 -31.37 9.00 16.64
N ASN A 28 -30.52 9.67 17.42
CA ASN A 28 -29.25 10.16 16.93
C ASN A 28 -28.49 8.95 16.40
N ASN A 29 -28.44 8.79 15.07
CA ASN A 29 -27.44 7.97 14.42
C ASN A 29 -26.11 8.66 14.68
N ILE A 30 -25.41 8.22 15.72
CA ILE A 30 -23.98 8.37 15.79
C ILE A 30 -23.46 7.47 14.66
N GLU A 31 -23.07 8.08 13.54
CA GLU A 31 -22.17 7.40 12.61
C GLU A 31 -20.91 7.05 13.40
N GLU A 32 -20.84 5.81 13.86
CA GLU A 32 -19.56 5.18 14.16
C GLU A 32 -18.81 5.18 12.83
N THR A 33 -17.99 6.21 12.59
CA THR A 33 -17.05 6.25 11.48
C THR A 33 -16.07 5.11 11.69
N SER A 34 -16.39 3.93 11.17
CA SER A 34 -15.47 2.81 11.08
C SER A 34 -14.34 3.22 10.15
N ILE A 35 -13.14 3.40 10.70
CA ILE A 35 -11.95 3.68 9.90
C ILE A 35 -11.65 2.40 9.10
N GLU A 36 -11.87 2.45 7.79
CA GLU A 36 -11.51 1.36 6.88
C GLU A 36 -10.02 1.41 6.54
N HIS A 37 -9.37 0.24 6.55
CA HIS A 37 -8.00 0.11 6.08
C HIS A 37 -7.97 0.19 4.54
N PRO A 38 -7.01 0.91 3.94
CA PRO A 38 -6.84 0.93 2.50
C PRO A 38 -6.59 -0.46 1.94
N ILE A 39 -6.90 -0.63 0.65
CA ILE A 39 -6.61 -1.87 -0.07
C ILE A 39 -5.10 -2.16 -0.04
N ILE A 40 -4.72 -3.43 0.05
CA ILE A 40 -3.33 -3.83 0.32
C ILE A 40 -2.31 -3.36 -0.73
N ASN A 41 -2.75 -3.07 -1.95
CA ASN A 41 -1.89 -2.59 -3.05
C ASN A 41 -1.65 -1.08 -3.01
N SER A 42 -2.41 -0.34 -2.19
CA SER A 42 -2.18 1.08 -1.95
C SER A 42 -1.36 1.33 -0.69
N LEU A 43 -0.74 0.31 -0.10
CA LEU A 43 0.05 0.42 1.13
C LEU A 43 1.52 0.16 0.83
N ASP A 44 2.42 0.84 1.54
CA ASP A 44 3.84 0.48 1.54
C ASP A 44 4.11 -0.73 2.43
N PHE A 45 3.37 -0.81 3.54
CA PHE A 45 3.54 -1.84 4.55
C PHE A 45 2.21 -2.12 5.26
N TYR A 46 1.96 -3.38 5.55
CA TYR A 46 0.83 -3.83 6.34
C TYR A 46 1.28 -4.86 7.37
N ALA A 47 0.70 -4.86 8.56
CA ALA A 47 0.93 -5.89 9.56
C ALA A 47 -0.36 -6.29 10.29
N SER A 48 -0.39 -7.55 10.74
CA SER A 48 -1.47 -8.13 11.52
C SER A 48 -0.93 -9.35 12.29
N PRO A 49 -1.55 -9.75 13.42
CA PRO A 49 -1.31 -11.06 14.01
C PRO A 49 -2.09 -12.14 13.25
N ASN A 50 -1.82 -13.41 13.54
CA ASN A 50 -2.52 -14.54 12.89
C ASN A 50 -4.04 -14.53 13.17
N ASP A 51 -4.46 -14.07 14.34
CA ASP A 51 -5.87 -13.99 14.73
C ASP A 51 -6.59 -12.73 14.22
N LYS A 52 -5.87 -11.84 13.50
CA LYS A 52 -6.36 -10.56 12.97
C LYS A 52 -7.03 -9.66 14.01
N SER A 53 -6.64 -9.78 15.28
CA SER A 53 -7.20 -8.97 16.36
C SER A 53 -6.87 -7.48 16.27
N TRP A 54 -5.84 -7.12 15.52
CA TRP A 54 -5.50 -5.76 15.16
C TRP A 54 -4.98 -5.70 13.73
N ASN A 55 -5.10 -4.54 13.09
CA ASN A 55 -4.57 -4.28 11.76
C ASN A 55 -3.73 -2.99 11.77
N LEU A 56 -2.67 -3.01 10.98
CA LEU A 56 -1.78 -1.89 10.75
C LEU A 56 -1.61 -1.68 9.26
N SER A 57 -1.82 -0.45 8.81
CA SER A 57 -1.58 0.02 7.45
C SER A 57 -0.67 1.23 7.49
N ILE A 58 0.35 1.25 6.63
CA ILE A 58 1.32 2.34 6.58
C ILE A 58 1.55 2.74 5.12
N GLN A 59 1.49 4.05 4.90
CA GLN A 59 2.13 4.72 3.78
C GLN A 59 3.31 5.54 4.34
N PHE A 60 4.54 5.19 3.97
CA PHE A 60 5.73 5.79 4.56
C PHE A 60 5.81 7.27 4.25
N ASN A 61 6.05 8.09 5.28
CA ASN A 61 6.12 9.56 5.20
C ASN A 61 4.80 10.25 4.83
N ASP A 62 3.69 9.51 4.84
CA ASP A 62 2.35 10.06 4.76
C ASP A 62 1.62 9.74 6.06
N HIS A 63 0.85 8.65 6.12
CA HIS A 63 0.03 8.32 7.29
C HIS A 63 0.08 6.84 7.70
N ILE A 64 -0.30 6.60 8.96
CA ILE A 64 -0.48 5.28 9.57
C ILE A 64 -1.95 5.14 9.98
N ILE A 65 -2.48 3.93 9.83
CA ILE A 65 -3.81 3.54 10.32
C ILE A 65 -3.64 2.31 11.18
N PHE A 66 -4.10 2.38 12.42
CA PHE A 66 -4.06 1.27 13.38
C PHE A 66 -5.43 1.05 13.98
N THR A 67 -5.88 -0.21 13.99
CA THR A 67 -7.14 -0.62 14.63
C THR A 67 -6.94 -1.85 15.50
N ASP A 68 -7.62 -1.89 16.65
CA ASP A 68 -7.73 -3.07 17.52
C ASP A 68 -9.21 -3.33 17.80
N SER A 69 -9.72 -4.43 17.26
CA SER A 69 -11.15 -4.75 17.35
C SER A 69 -11.58 -5.17 18.74
N LYS A 70 -10.65 -5.67 19.57
CA LYS A 70 -10.94 -6.13 20.94
C LYS A 70 -10.98 -4.95 21.92
N LYS A 71 -10.25 -3.88 21.64
CA LYS A 71 -10.18 -2.68 22.49
C LYS A 71 -10.90 -1.45 21.92
N ALA A 72 -11.58 -1.61 20.78
CA ALA A 72 -12.25 -0.51 20.07
C ALA A 72 -11.31 0.68 19.77
N ILE A 73 -10.06 0.39 19.41
CA ILE A 73 -9.08 1.41 19.05
C ILE A 73 -9.19 1.69 17.56
N HIS A 74 -9.25 2.97 17.21
CA HIS A 74 -9.08 3.48 15.85
C HIS A 74 -8.15 4.68 15.90
N PHE A 75 -7.03 4.61 15.17
CA PHE A 75 -6.01 5.64 15.16
C PHE A 75 -5.55 5.92 13.74
N ILE A 76 -5.45 7.22 13.41
CA ILE A 76 -4.81 7.72 12.20
C ILE A 76 -3.83 8.81 12.62
N GLY A 77 -2.63 8.83 12.03
CA GLY A 77 -1.70 9.92 12.24
C GLY A 77 -0.63 10.01 11.17
N ASP A 78 -0.03 11.19 11.06
CA ASP A 78 1.07 11.42 10.14
C ASP A 78 2.35 10.72 10.63
N THR A 79 3.04 10.06 9.70
CA THR A 79 4.20 9.23 10.04
C THR A 79 5.49 10.01 10.06
N LYS A 80 6.36 9.65 11.01
CA LYS A 80 7.77 10.01 11.02
C LYS A 80 8.60 8.74 11.09
N THR A 81 9.42 8.52 10.06
CA THR A 81 10.24 7.32 9.95
C THR A 81 11.69 7.61 10.31
N LYS A 82 12.30 6.69 11.06
CA LYS A 82 13.73 6.68 11.39
C LYS A 82 14.25 5.25 11.25
N ILE A 83 15.56 5.15 11.06
CA ILE A 83 16.28 3.88 11.09
C ILE A 83 17.12 3.88 12.37
N ASP A 84 16.99 2.86 13.19
CA ASP A 84 17.81 2.73 14.40
C ASP A 84 19.23 2.24 14.09
N ASN A 85 20.10 2.16 15.11
CA ASN A 85 21.50 1.75 14.95
C ASN A 85 21.64 0.26 14.52
N GLN A 86 20.61 -0.54 14.72
CA GLN A 86 20.53 -1.95 14.33
C GLN A 86 19.96 -2.10 12.90
N GLY A 87 19.50 -1.00 12.30
CA GLY A 87 18.88 -0.94 10.98
C GLY A 87 17.41 -1.36 10.97
N ASN A 88 16.74 -1.40 12.12
CA ASN A 88 15.28 -1.56 12.18
C ASN A 88 14.60 -0.25 11.82
N ILE A 89 13.37 -0.36 11.33
CA ILE A 89 12.57 0.81 10.94
C ILE A 89 11.67 1.18 12.10
N GLN A 90 11.84 2.39 12.63
CA GLN A 90 11.02 2.94 13.69
C GLN A 90 10.11 4.03 13.10
N ILE A 91 8.80 3.85 13.25
CA ILE A 91 7.78 4.75 12.73
C ILE A 91 7.00 5.27 13.92
N SER A 92 6.87 6.59 14.02
CA SER A 92 6.10 7.21 15.09
C SER A 92 5.02 8.11 14.51
N ALA A 93 3.87 8.13 15.17
CA ALA A 93 2.80 9.08 14.91
C ALA A 93 2.11 9.45 16.22
N LYS A 94 1.50 10.64 16.26
CA LYS A 94 0.79 11.10 17.46
C LYS A 94 -0.34 12.05 17.10
N ASP A 95 -1.38 12.03 17.90
CA ASP A 95 -2.40 13.07 17.94
C ASP A 95 -2.45 13.70 19.35
N LYS A 96 -3.60 14.27 19.75
CA LYS A 96 -3.78 14.86 21.09
C LYS A 96 -3.98 13.81 22.20
N THR A 97 -4.38 12.60 21.84
CA THR A 97 -4.85 11.55 22.74
C THR A 97 -3.87 10.37 22.80
N TYR A 98 -3.30 10.01 21.64
CA TYR A 98 -2.54 8.79 21.43
C TYR A 98 -1.16 9.06 20.84
N TYR A 99 -0.20 8.21 21.23
CA TYR A 99 1.09 8.07 20.59
C TYR A 99 1.24 6.62 20.13
N ILE A 100 1.67 6.41 18.90
CA ILE A 100 2.01 5.09 18.37
C ILE A 100 3.48 5.08 17.95
N GLU A 101 4.15 4.00 18.29
CA GLU A 101 5.48 3.68 17.81
C GLU A 101 5.49 2.26 17.27
N VAL A 102 5.81 2.12 15.99
CA VAL A 102 5.96 0.84 15.30
C VAL A 102 7.45 0.59 15.09
N ASN A 103 7.91 -0.57 15.51
CA ASN A 103 9.26 -1.06 15.29
C ASN A 103 9.19 -2.27 14.35
N ILE A 104 9.60 -2.08 13.10
CA ILE A 104 9.71 -3.14 12.10
C ILE A 104 11.13 -3.70 12.16
N LYS A 105 11.21 -4.95 12.59
CA LYS A 105 12.47 -5.67 12.82
C LYS A 105 13.02 -6.25 11.52
N LYS A 106 14.31 -6.62 11.52
CA LYS A 106 14.92 -7.38 10.41
C LYS A 106 14.56 -8.86 10.47
N GLU A 107 14.27 -9.35 11.67
CA GLU A 107 13.92 -10.73 11.94
C GLU A 107 12.62 -11.12 11.23
N GLU A 108 12.64 -12.28 10.55
CA GLU A 108 11.50 -12.81 9.82
C GLU A 108 10.52 -13.53 10.76
N CYS A 109 9.22 -13.25 10.62
CA CYS A 109 8.15 -14.04 11.23
C CYS A 109 7.67 -15.18 10.33
N ASN A 110 7.88 -15.07 9.01
CA ASN A 110 7.67 -16.11 8.01
C ASN A 110 8.46 -15.78 6.73
N LYS A 111 8.32 -16.60 5.68
CA LYS A 111 9.08 -16.48 4.41
C LYS A 111 9.03 -15.11 3.72
N ILE A 112 8.00 -14.29 3.96
CA ILE A 112 7.80 -13.01 3.28
C ILE A 112 7.54 -11.85 4.25
N GLY A 113 7.60 -12.12 5.56
CA GLY A 113 7.14 -11.21 6.60
C GLY A 113 8.17 -11.02 7.69
N VAL A 114 8.16 -9.83 8.28
CA VAL A 114 9.07 -9.40 9.34
C VAL A 114 8.33 -9.14 10.64
N ILE A 115 9.00 -9.39 11.75
CA ILE A 115 8.45 -9.13 13.08
C ILE A 115 8.14 -7.63 13.20
N THR A 116 6.90 -7.34 13.61
CA THR A 116 6.41 -5.97 13.81
C THR A 116 5.95 -5.82 15.24
N GLU A 117 6.58 -4.91 15.97
CA GLU A 117 6.23 -4.55 17.34
C GLU A 117 5.56 -3.18 17.35
N ILE A 118 4.48 -3.03 18.11
CA ILE A 118 3.77 -1.75 18.24
C ILE A 118 3.65 -1.41 19.72
N LYS A 119 4.05 -0.19 20.07
CA LYS A 119 3.75 0.45 21.34
C LYS A 119 2.67 1.50 21.10
N PHE A 120 1.52 1.32 21.72
CA PHE A 120 0.38 2.23 21.59
C PHE A 120 0.06 2.83 22.96
N GLU A 121 0.24 4.13 23.11
CA GLU A 121 0.09 4.85 24.38
C GLU A 121 -1.09 5.82 24.34
N LYS A 122 -1.90 5.80 25.39
CA LYS A 122 -2.86 6.86 25.69
C LYS A 122 -2.19 7.89 26.59
N ILE A 123 -1.88 9.05 26.02
CA ILE A 123 -0.92 10.02 26.57
C ILE A 123 -1.35 10.52 27.96
N ALA A 124 -2.61 10.93 28.10
CA ALA A 124 -3.11 11.52 29.35
C ALA A 124 -3.14 10.53 30.52
N GLU A 125 -3.37 9.25 30.22
CA GLU A 125 -3.55 8.19 31.22
C GLU A 125 -2.25 7.41 31.48
N LYS A 126 -1.21 7.65 30.67
CA LYS A 126 0.03 6.86 30.66
C LYS A 126 -0.24 5.35 30.51
N GLU A 127 -1.37 5.00 29.90
CA GLU A 127 -1.72 3.62 29.60
C GLU A 127 -0.97 3.20 28.34
N THR A 128 -0.30 2.06 28.38
CA THR A 128 0.47 1.52 27.25
C THR A 128 0.00 0.13 26.90
N ASN A 129 -0.26 -0.08 25.62
CA ASN A 129 -0.61 -1.36 25.03
C ASN A 129 0.51 -1.77 24.05
N ASN A 130 1.01 -3.00 24.20
CA ASN A 130 2.05 -3.54 23.32
C ASN A 130 1.46 -4.63 22.43
N TYR A 131 1.87 -4.65 21.18
CA TYR A 131 1.43 -5.60 20.18
C TYR A 131 2.63 -6.22 19.47
N VAL A 132 2.48 -7.46 19.05
CA VAL A 132 3.45 -8.17 18.20
C VAL A 132 2.68 -8.88 17.11
N GLY A 133 3.18 -8.78 15.87
CA GLY A 133 2.58 -9.42 14.71
C GLY A 133 3.58 -9.59 13.58
N CYS A 134 3.05 -9.87 12.40
CA CYS A 134 3.85 -10.15 11.21
C CYS A 134 3.49 -9.14 10.12
N GLY A 135 4.49 -8.40 9.65
CA GLY A 135 4.33 -7.34 8.68
C GLY A 135 4.98 -7.65 7.34
N ILE A 136 4.41 -7.13 6.26
CA ILE A 136 4.83 -7.39 4.88
C ILE A 136 5.03 -6.06 4.17
N TYR A 137 6.23 -5.85 3.62
CA TYR A 137 6.50 -4.76 2.68
C TYR A 137 5.83 -5.05 1.34
N ARG A 138 5.17 -4.02 0.79
CA ARG A 138 4.41 -4.09 -0.47
C ARG A 138 5.04 -3.27 -1.58
N GLY A 139 6.00 -2.40 -1.24
CA GLY A 139 6.60 -1.43 -2.16
C GLY A 139 5.72 -0.18 -2.28
N SER A 140 6.31 0.94 -2.70
CA SER A 140 5.55 2.18 -2.91
C SER A 140 4.48 1.98 -3.99
N PRO A 141 3.21 2.31 -3.72
CA PRO A 141 2.13 2.18 -4.69
C PRO A 141 2.41 2.88 -6.03
N GLN A 142 3.19 3.95 -6.00
CA GLN A 142 3.60 4.71 -7.18
C GLN A 142 4.53 3.93 -8.11
N LEU A 143 5.13 2.82 -7.67
CA LEU A 143 5.92 1.94 -8.53
C LEU A 143 5.05 1.15 -9.51
N HIS A 144 3.75 0.98 -9.22
CA HIS A 144 2.85 0.14 -10.02
C HIS A 144 2.51 0.79 -11.36
N ASP A 145 3.38 0.61 -12.34
CA ASP A 145 3.30 1.27 -13.64
C ASP A 145 4.21 0.60 -14.68
N ILE A 146 4.17 1.13 -15.91
CA ILE A 146 5.14 0.84 -16.97
C ILE A 146 6.19 1.95 -16.99
N TRP A 147 7.45 1.52 -16.89
CA TRP A 147 8.62 2.38 -16.80
C TRP A 147 9.55 2.16 -17.99
N VAL A 148 9.76 3.19 -18.81
CA VAL A 148 10.69 3.16 -19.95
C VAL A 148 12.07 3.59 -19.51
N LEU A 149 13.08 2.85 -19.90
CA LEU A 149 14.47 3.16 -19.59
C LEU A 149 14.90 4.43 -20.32
N TYR A 150 15.37 5.40 -19.55
CA TYR A 150 15.84 6.70 -20.03
C TYR A 150 17.36 6.81 -19.97
N GLY A 151 18.02 6.16 -19.00
CA GLY A 151 19.47 6.17 -18.88
C GLY A 151 20.05 5.06 -18.02
N ILE A 152 21.34 4.77 -18.25
CA ILE A 152 22.15 3.81 -17.49
C ILE A 152 23.44 4.49 -17.07
N ASN A 153 23.81 4.43 -15.80
CA ASN A 153 25.06 5.00 -15.26
C ASN A 153 25.30 6.44 -15.74
N ASP A 154 24.27 7.28 -15.64
CA ASP A 154 24.26 8.69 -16.04
C ASP A 154 24.37 8.96 -17.57
N LYS A 155 24.42 7.91 -18.40
CA LYS A 155 24.33 8.01 -19.86
C LYS A 155 22.87 7.89 -20.30
N ILE A 156 22.37 8.92 -20.99
CA ILE A 156 21.05 8.91 -21.63
C ILE A 156 21.05 7.95 -22.81
N LEU A 157 19.98 7.17 -22.94
CA LEU A 157 19.78 6.27 -24.06
C LEU A 157 18.98 6.95 -25.17
N THR A 158 19.32 6.62 -26.40
CA THR A 158 18.62 7.11 -27.59
C THR A 158 18.05 5.92 -28.38
N PRO A 159 16.91 6.08 -29.08
CA PRO A 159 16.24 4.98 -29.77
C PRO A 159 17.09 4.24 -30.81
N ASP A 160 18.07 4.91 -31.42
CA ASP A 160 19.00 4.34 -32.40
C ASP A 160 19.93 3.24 -31.86
N LEU A 161 20.01 3.10 -30.53
CA LEU A 161 20.77 2.04 -29.87
C LEU A 161 20.04 0.68 -29.84
N PHE A 162 18.76 0.64 -30.25
CA PHE A 162 17.91 -0.54 -30.14
C PHE A 162 17.28 -0.90 -31.49
N PRO A 163 17.12 -2.20 -31.78
CA PRO A 163 16.58 -2.64 -33.07
C PRO A 163 15.10 -2.32 -33.25
N ASP A 164 14.32 -2.39 -32.17
CA ASP A 164 12.85 -2.31 -32.22
C ASP A 164 12.30 -1.18 -31.34
N GLU A 165 12.51 -1.28 -30.03
CA GLU A 165 11.94 -0.36 -29.05
C GLU A 165 12.91 -0.10 -27.87
N LEU A 166 12.66 0.98 -27.14
CA LEU A 166 13.41 1.27 -25.92
C LEU A 166 13.11 0.21 -24.84
N PRO A 167 14.10 -0.16 -24.01
CA PRO A 167 13.86 -1.04 -22.87
C PRO A 167 12.78 -0.46 -21.96
N HIS A 168 11.88 -1.30 -21.48
CA HIS A 168 10.80 -0.91 -20.59
C HIS A 168 10.42 -2.05 -19.67
N PHE A 169 9.89 -1.72 -18.49
CA PHE A 169 9.51 -2.68 -17.46
C PHE A 169 8.17 -2.30 -16.83
N GLU A 170 7.25 -3.25 -16.81
CA GLU A 170 6.03 -3.18 -16.02
C GLU A 170 6.32 -3.72 -14.61
N ILE A 171 5.97 -2.93 -13.60
CA ILE A 171 6.01 -3.34 -12.19
C ILE A 171 4.58 -3.59 -11.72
N ASP A 172 4.25 -4.85 -11.49
CA ASP A 172 2.96 -5.26 -10.95
C ASP A 172 3.07 -5.53 -9.44
N LEU A 173 2.52 -4.65 -8.60
CA LEU A 173 2.50 -4.84 -7.13
C LEU A 173 1.37 -5.76 -6.66
N THR A 174 0.34 -5.97 -7.48
CA THR A 174 -0.72 -6.94 -7.22
C THR A 174 -0.15 -8.35 -7.30
N GLU A 175 0.49 -8.66 -8.42
CA GLU A 175 1.13 -9.96 -8.68
C GLU A 175 2.52 -10.08 -8.05
N ARG A 176 3.12 -8.95 -7.64
CA ARG A 176 4.52 -8.82 -7.20
C ARG A 176 5.49 -9.36 -8.25
N LYS A 177 5.36 -8.84 -9.47
CA LYS A 177 6.18 -9.23 -10.62
C LYS A 177 6.74 -8.01 -11.32
N ILE A 178 7.88 -8.21 -11.95
CA ILE A 178 8.42 -7.30 -12.95
C ILE A 178 8.54 -8.06 -14.26
N SER A 179 8.14 -7.45 -15.35
CA SER A 179 8.26 -8.00 -16.70
C SER A 179 8.51 -6.90 -17.71
N GLY A 180 9.07 -7.23 -18.87
CA GLY A 180 9.21 -6.28 -19.96
C GLY A 180 10.36 -6.61 -20.88
N PHE A 181 10.81 -5.61 -21.62
CA PHE A 181 11.86 -5.74 -22.63
C PHE A 181 13.14 -5.04 -22.16
N ALA A 182 14.26 -5.76 -22.15
CA ALA A 182 15.56 -5.22 -21.74
C ALA A 182 16.42 -4.73 -22.92
N GLY A 183 15.81 -4.47 -24.09
CA GLY A 183 16.48 -3.92 -25.28
C GLY A 183 16.83 -4.94 -26.36
N CYS A 184 17.02 -6.21 -25.98
CA CYS A 184 17.20 -7.32 -26.92
C CYS A 184 16.33 -8.53 -26.58
N ASN A 185 16.07 -8.78 -25.30
CA ASN A 185 15.28 -9.90 -24.84
C ASN A 185 14.17 -9.50 -23.86
N GLN A 186 13.16 -10.37 -23.78
CA GLN A 186 12.09 -10.27 -22.79
C GLN A 186 12.57 -10.78 -21.45
N VAL A 187 12.19 -10.10 -20.38
CA VAL A 187 12.56 -10.42 -19.00
C VAL A 187 11.33 -10.59 -18.13
N ASN A 188 11.44 -11.43 -17.11
CA ASN A 188 10.46 -11.52 -16.04
C ASN A 188 11.10 -11.96 -14.72
N GLY A 189 10.53 -11.52 -13.59
CA GLY A 189 10.99 -11.87 -12.26
C GLY A 189 9.93 -11.56 -11.19
N ASN A 190 10.17 -12.06 -9.97
CA ASN A 190 9.31 -11.80 -8.82
C ASN A 190 9.89 -10.67 -7.97
N LEU A 191 9.04 -9.80 -7.44
CA LEU A 191 9.44 -8.67 -6.62
C LEU A 191 9.35 -9.01 -5.13
N THR A 192 10.38 -8.65 -4.38
CA THR A 192 10.33 -8.53 -2.92
C THR A 192 10.77 -7.14 -2.50
N PHE A 193 10.25 -6.69 -1.37
CA PHE A 193 10.47 -5.33 -0.89
C PHE A 193 11.01 -5.33 0.53
N GLY A 194 11.78 -4.30 0.82
CA GLY A 194 12.10 -3.83 2.17
C GLY A 194 11.82 -2.33 2.25
N TYR A 195 12.22 -1.71 3.36
CA TYR A 195 12.12 -0.25 3.47
C TYR A 195 13.02 0.44 2.43
N GLN A 196 12.41 1.10 1.44
CA GLN A 196 13.08 1.74 0.30
C GLN A 196 14.00 0.79 -0.51
N LEU A 197 13.76 -0.52 -0.38
CA LEU A 197 14.53 -1.57 -1.04
C LEU A 197 13.60 -2.42 -1.91
N MET A 198 14.10 -2.80 -3.08
CA MET A 198 13.45 -3.67 -4.04
C MET A 198 14.46 -4.75 -4.44
N ASN A 199 14.03 -6.01 -4.49
CA ASN A 199 14.82 -7.09 -5.04
C ASN A 199 14.01 -7.84 -6.08
N ILE A 200 14.68 -8.26 -7.15
CA ILE A 200 14.08 -9.06 -8.20
C ILE A 200 14.60 -10.50 -8.07
N GLN A 201 13.73 -11.38 -7.57
CA GLN A 201 14.01 -12.79 -7.43
C GLN A 201 13.72 -13.54 -8.73
N SER A 202 14.59 -14.49 -9.06
CA SER A 202 14.43 -15.36 -10.23
C SER A 202 14.28 -14.58 -11.54
N LEU A 203 15.04 -13.49 -11.72
CA LEU A 203 15.05 -12.74 -12.97
C LEU A 203 15.56 -13.62 -14.13
N VAL A 204 14.68 -13.93 -15.06
CA VAL A 204 14.98 -14.69 -16.27
C VAL A 204 14.89 -13.78 -17.50
N SER A 205 15.76 -14.04 -18.49
CA SER A 205 15.74 -13.39 -19.81
C SER A 205 15.78 -14.47 -20.89
N THR A 206 15.15 -14.21 -22.04
CA THR A 206 15.37 -15.02 -23.24
C THR A 206 16.80 -14.85 -23.78
N ARG A 207 17.20 -15.63 -24.80
CA ARG A 207 18.55 -15.55 -25.37
C ARG A 207 18.49 -15.34 -26.88
N MET A 208 18.54 -14.08 -27.28
CA MET A 208 18.77 -13.60 -28.64
C MET A 208 19.99 -12.67 -28.66
N TYR A 209 20.69 -12.62 -29.78
CA TYR A 209 21.79 -11.68 -30.01
C TYR A 209 21.31 -10.53 -30.90
N CYS A 210 21.49 -9.29 -30.45
CA CYS A 210 21.01 -8.07 -31.12
C CYS A 210 22.14 -7.04 -31.34
N GLY A 211 23.39 -7.49 -31.46
CA GLY A 211 24.53 -6.59 -31.65
C GLY A 211 24.81 -5.75 -30.39
N GLU A 212 24.92 -4.43 -30.55
CA GLU A 212 25.22 -3.49 -29.46
C GLU A 212 24.16 -3.52 -28.34
N ALA A 213 22.89 -3.75 -28.69
CA ALA A 213 21.80 -3.85 -27.73
C ALA A 213 21.95 -5.03 -26.75
N SER A 214 22.70 -6.09 -27.12
CA SER A 214 22.97 -7.20 -26.20
C SER A 214 23.88 -6.79 -25.04
N GLN A 215 24.85 -5.90 -25.26
CA GLN A 215 25.70 -5.41 -24.16
C GLN A 215 24.89 -4.52 -23.20
N ILE A 216 24.00 -3.70 -23.76
CA ILE A 216 23.10 -2.85 -22.96
C ILE A 216 22.16 -3.71 -22.12
N GLU A 217 21.60 -4.79 -22.68
CA GLU A 217 20.81 -5.76 -21.92
C GLU A 217 21.61 -6.36 -20.76
N GLU A 218 22.85 -6.80 -21.00
CA GLU A 218 23.69 -7.38 -19.95
C GLU A 218 23.91 -6.40 -18.79
N ASP A 219 24.20 -5.13 -19.09
CA ASP A 219 24.39 -4.08 -18.08
C ASP A 219 23.09 -3.86 -17.26
N ILE A 220 21.93 -3.80 -17.94
CA ILE A 220 20.62 -3.69 -17.29
C ILE A 220 20.39 -4.88 -16.35
N LEU A 221 20.59 -6.11 -16.85
CA LEU A 221 20.37 -7.32 -16.10
C LEU A 221 21.32 -7.45 -14.90
N GLU A 222 22.58 -7.01 -15.02
CA GLU A 222 23.51 -7.00 -13.89
C GLU A 222 23.03 -6.05 -12.78
N ILE A 223 22.51 -4.88 -13.14
CA ILE A 223 21.92 -3.93 -12.20
C ILE A 223 20.68 -4.53 -11.54
N LEU A 224 19.73 -5.05 -12.33
CA LEU A 224 18.44 -5.60 -11.84
C LEU A 224 18.58 -6.87 -11.00
N ARG A 225 19.64 -7.67 -11.19
CA ARG A 225 19.93 -8.86 -10.37
C ARG A 225 20.47 -8.54 -8.98
N SER A 226 20.92 -7.31 -8.77
CA SER A 226 21.46 -6.86 -7.49
C SER A 226 20.37 -6.19 -6.65
N PRO A 227 20.48 -6.15 -5.31
CA PRO A 227 19.55 -5.39 -4.48
C PRO A 227 19.47 -3.92 -4.92
N LEU A 228 18.24 -3.43 -5.11
CA LEU A 228 17.97 -2.08 -5.59
C LEU A 228 17.46 -1.21 -4.44
N THR A 229 18.05 -0.02 -4.31
CA THR A 229 17.37 1.11 -3.69
C THR A 229 16.59 1.85 -4.78
N TYR A 230 15.44 2.42 -4.42
CA TYR A 230 14.64 3.17 -5.37
C TYR A 230 14.27 4.57 -4.86
N LYS A 231 14.18 5.52 -5.78
CA LYS A 231 13.69 6.87 -5.53
C LYS A 231 12.73 7.28 -6.63
N LEU A 232 11.59 7.83 -6.25
CA LEU A 232 10.58 8.37 -7.16
C LEU A 232 10.63 9.90 -7.11
N GLU A 233 10.70 10.53 -8.28
CA GLU A 233 10.63 11.98 -8.45
C GLU A 233 9.74 12.33 -9.64
N GLU A 234 8.55 12.87 -9.36
CA GLU A 234 7.54 13.23 -10.38
C GLU A 234 7.25 12.04 -11.33
N THR A 235 7.84 12.06 -12.53
CA THR A 235 7.67 11.03 -13.57
C THR A 235 8.89 10.10 -13.70
N HIS A 236 9.88 10.20 -12.82
CA HIS A 236 11.13 9.46 -12.88
C HIS A 236 11.27 8.47 -11.73
N LEU A 237 11.76 7.27 -12.09
CA LEU A 237 12.16 6.23 -11.17
C LEU A 237 13.66 6.02 -11.28
N TYR A 238 14.36 6.23 -10.19
CA TYR A 238 15.78 5.93 -10.06
C TYR A 238 15.92 4.59 -9.36
N LEU A 239 16.55 3.62 -10.02
CA LEU A 239 16.96 2.35 -9.42
C LEU A 239 18.47 2.33 -9.28
N THR A 240 18.97 2.11 -8.08
CA THR A 240 20.42 2.10 -7.79
C THR A 240 20.80 0.80 -7.08
N SER A 241 21.80 0.11 -7.62
CA SER A 241 22.45 -1.03 -6.97
C SER A 241 23.97 -0.81 -6.90
N GLU A 242 24.68 -1.77 -6.32
CA GLU A 242 26.15 -1.78 -6.30
C GLU A 242 26.77 -1.88 -7.70
N LYS A 243 25.99 -2.32 -8.70
CA LYS A 243 26.43 -2.54 -10.08
C LYS A 243 26.21 -1.34 -10.99
N GLY A 244 25.34 -0.42 -10.58
CA GLY A 244 25.05 0.76 -11.38
C GLY A 244 23.68 1.35 -11.07
N LYS A 245 23.26 2.23 -11.97
CA LYS A 245 22.01 2.99 -11.85
C LYS A 245 21.21 2.91 -13.13
N LEU A 246 19.90 2.75 -12.99
CA LEU A 246 18.92 2.91 -14.06
C LEU A 246 18.08 4.14 -13.74
N LEU A 247 17.91 5.00 -14.73
CA LEU A 247 16.92 6.07 -14.72
C LEU A 247 15.80 5.66 -15.66
N LEU A 248 14.59 5.53 -15.13
CA LEU A 248 13.39 5.20 -15.90
C LEU A 248 12.40 6.35 -15.83
N LYS A 249 11.55 6.44 -16.85
CA LYS A 249 10.49 7.43 -16.95
C LYS A 249 9.15 6.72 -17.14
N LYS A 250 8.13 7.17 -16.41
CA LYS A 250 6.76 6.71 -16.57
C LYS A 250 6.24 7.03 -17.99
N ILE A 251 5.46 6.11 -18.57
CA ILE A 251 4.72 6.37 -19.81
C ILE A 251 3.45 7.17 -19.45
N ASP A 252 3.28 8.33 -20.06
CA ASP A 252 2.06 9.15 -19.95
C ASP A 252 0.89 8.55 -20.73
#